data_AF-A0A967VP83-F1
#
_entry.id   AF-A0A967VP83-F1
#
_cell.length_a   1.000
_cell.length_b   1.000
_cell.length_c   1.000
_cell.angle_alpha   90.00
_cell.angle_beta   90.00
_cell.angle_gamma   90.00
#
_symmetry.space_group_name_H-M   'P 1'
#
loop_
_entity.id
_entity.type
_entity.pdbx_description
1 polymer ?
#
loop_
_entity_poly.entity_id
_entity_poly.type
_entity_poly.pdbx_seq_one_letter_code
_entity_poly.pdbx_strand_id
1 'polypeptide(L)'
;AEVREELAASRGEDLSELSYREAGDLIGRLRARGVKPAATEAQRQYLQELVADLDLSVEELEELTGLRSPDQLRTSEQASAAITELKRIHEERRPPSAKQRAFLEDLVKDADLSAREAARLVGAASLDELTGGSEGTASRLIDLLQERAETATGGKREG
;
A
#
# COMPACT_ATOMS: atom_id res chain seq x y z
N ALA A 1 7.64 36.50 -6.44
CA ALA A 1 8.11 37.32 -5.31
C ALA A 1 6.94 37.66 -4.38
N GLU A 2 5.82 38.15 -4.91
CA GLU A 2 4.61 38.52 -4.16
C GLU A 2 4.04 37.44 -3.22
N VAL A 3 3.99 36.16 -3.63
CA VAL A 3 3.41 35.09 -2.77
C VAL A 3 4.21 34.87 -1.48
N ARG A 4 5.53 35.11 -1.49
CA ARG A 4 6.37 34.99 -0.28
C ARG A 4 6.24 36.19 0.65
N GLU A 5 5.90 37.35 0.10
CA GLU A 5 5.73 38.60 0.84
C GLU A 5 4.37 38.65 1.55
N GLU A 6 3.33 38.09 0.92
CA GLU A 6 2.00 37.96 1.53
C GLU A 6 1.92 36.87 2.61
N LEU A 7 2.68 35.77 2.46
CA LEU A 7 2.89 34.76 3.52
C LEU A 7 3.64 35.35 4.74
N ALA A 8 4.42 36.41 4.54
CA ALA A 8 5.04 37.16 5.63
C ALA A 8 4.05 38.18 6.26
N ALA A 9 3.03 38.63 5.53
CA ALA A 9 1.98 39.52 6.04
C ALA A 9 0.95 38.79 6.92
N SER A 10 0.68 37.49 6.69
CA SER A 10 -0.13 36.65 7.59
C SER A 10 0.61 36.22 8.86
N ARG A 11 1.88 36.60 9.03
CA ARG A 11 2.76 36.20 10.14
C ARG A 11 2.47 36.94 11.46
N GLY A 12 1.44 37.80 11.47
CA GLY A 12 1.01 38.60 12.61
C GLY A 12 -0.34 38.21 13.20
N GLU A 13 -1.04 37.21 12.66
CA GLU A 13 -2.21 36.65 13.32
C GLU A 13 -1.73 35.71 14.42
N ASP A 14 -2.03 36.06 15.68
CA ASP A 14 -1.84 35.14 16.79
C ASP A 14 -2.79 33.97 16.62
N LEU A 15 -2.26 32.87 16.08
CA LEU A 15 -3.02 31.65 15.79
C LEU A 15 -3.65 31.05 17.06
N SER A 16 -3.20 31.46 18.25
CA SER A 16 -3.75 31.00 19.53
C SER A 16 -5.11 31.61 19.88
N GLU A 17 -5.51 32.70 19.22
CA GLU A 17 -6.78 33.41 19.44
C GLU A 17 -7.87 33.04 18.41
N LEU A 18 -7.57 32.16 17.44
CA LEU A 18 -8.53 31.74 16.43
C LEU A 18 -9.63 30.86 17.05
N SER A 19 -10.89 31.17 16.76
CA SER A 19 -11.98 30.23 17.05
C SER A 19 -11.85 28.96 16.20
N TYR A 20 -12.46 27.85 16.63
CA TYR A 20 -12.47 26.59 15.88
C TYR A 20 -12.97 26.76 14.44
N ARG A 21 -13.97 27.63 14.22
CA ARG A 21 -14.51 27.92 12.89
C ARG A 21 -13.48 28.64 12.02
N GLU A 22 -12.85 29.69 12.55
CA GLU A 22 -11.84 30.47 11.81
C GLU A 22 -10.60 29.64 11.50
N ALA A 23 -10.19 28.76 12.42
CA ALA A 23 -9.13 27.78 12.19
C ALA A 23 -9.50 26.82 11.04
N GLY A 24 -10.74 26.33 11.01
CA GLY A 24 -11.27 25.51 9.92
C GLY A 24 -11.25 26.24 8.57
N ASP A 25 -11.71 27.49 8.53
CA ASP A 25 -11.72 28.32 7.32
C ASP A 25 -10.30 28.63 6.83
N LEU A 26 -9.36 28.90 7.75
CA LEU A 26 -7.95 29.08 7.43
C LEU A 26 -7.34 27.81 6.84
N ILE A 27 -7.55 26.64 7.46
CA ILE A 27 -7.10 25.35 6.93
C ILE A 27 -7.69 25.10 5.53
N GLY A 28 -8.98 25.40 5.34
CA GLY A 28 -9.65 25.31 4.05
C GLY A 28 -8.97 26.17 2.97
N ARG A 29 -8.71 27.45 3.26
CA ARG A 29 -8.00 28.36 2.36
C ARG A 29 -6.58 27.90 2.05
N LEU A 30 -5.84 27.43 3.05
CA LEU A 30 -4.48 26.91 2.87
C LEU A 30 -4.48 25.67 1.95
N ARG A 31 -5.40 24.73 2.17
CA ARG A 31 -5.56 23.56 1.30
C ARG A 31 -5.96 23.94 -0.13
N ALA A 32 -6.86 24.90 -0.30
CA ALA A 32 -7.26 25.40 -1.62
C ALA A 32 -6.09 26.07 -2.38
N ARG A 33 -5.12 26.63 -1.65
CA ARG A 33 -3.85 27.16 -2.19
C ARG A 33 -2.78 26.08 -2.40
N GLY A 34 -3.11 24.81 -2.18
CA GLY A 34 -2.21 23.67 -2.38
C GLY A 34 -1.28 23.38 -1.20
N VAL A 35 -1.46 24.01 -0.04
CA VAL A 35 -0.68 23.67 1.16
C VAL A 35 -1.13 22.30 1.65
N LYS A 36 -0.19 21.34 1.61
CA LYS A 36 -0.39 19.99 2.10
C LYS A 36 -0.01 19.92 3.59
N PRO A 37 -0.75 19.15 4.41
CA PRO A 37 -0.35 18.93 5.79
C PRO A 37 1.03 18.28 5.85
N ALA A 38 1.81 18.66 6.86
CA ALA A 38 3.12 18.04 7.10
C ALA A 38 2.95 16.55 7.45
N ALA A 39 3.98 15.76 7.15
CA ALA A 39 4.01 14.37 7.61
C ALA A 39 4.05 14.33 9.15
N THR A 40 3.31 13.39 9.76
CA THR A 40 3.31 13.23 11.21
C THR A 40 4.53 12.44 11.66
N GLU A 41 4.89 12.56 12.93
CA GLU A 41 5.99 11.77 13.51
C GLU A 41 5.70 10.27 13.44
N ALA A 42 4.46 9.87 13.72
CA ALA A 42 4.03 8.47 13.60
C ALA A 42 4.18 7.93 12.16
N GLN A 43 3.90 8.75 11.14
CA GLN A 43 4.12 8.35 9.74
C GLN A 43 5.61 8.16 9.44
N ARG A 44 6.47 9.03 9.97
CA ARG A 44 7.93 8.92 9.79
C ARG A 44 8.47 7.66 10.46
N GLN A 45 8.08 7.42 11.72
CA GLN A 45 8.48 6.23 12.47
C GLN A 45 8.02 4.95 11.77
N TYR A 46 6.76 4.89 11.33
CA TYR A 46 6.26 3.70 10.64
C TYR A 46 6.99 3.43 9.32
N LEU A 47 7.35 4.47 8.58
CA LEU A 47 8.16 4.31 7.38
C LEU A 47 9.57 3.80 7.71
N GLN A 48 10.20 4.28 8.80
CA GLN A 48 11.50 3.77 9.25
C GLN A 48 11.43 2.27 9.61
N GLU A 49 10.39 1.84 10.31
CA GLU A 49 10.16 0.44 10.65
C GLU A 49 10.00 -0.42 9.39
N LEU A 50 9.19 0.03 8.41
CA LEU A 50 9.02 -0.69 7.14
C LEU A 50 10.32 -0.80 6.35
N VAL A 51 11.13 0.26 6.30
CA VAL A 51 12.44 0.25 5.61
C VAL A 51 13.39 -0.74 6.27
N ALA A 52 13.43 -0.77 7.60
CA ALA A 52 14.24 -1.71 8.36
C ALA A 52 13.78 -3.16 8.18
N ASP A 53 12.48 -3.43 8.24
CA ASP A 53 11.89 -4.76 8.07
C ASP A 53 12.12 -5.33 6.66
N LEU A 54 12.14 -4.45 5.65
CA LEU A 54 12.40 -4.81 4.26
C LEU A 54 13.89 -4.89 3.91
N ASP A 55 14.78 -4.48 4.84
CA ASP A 55 16.23 -4.37 4.64
C ASP A 55 16.60 -3.62 3.35
N LEU A 56 15.90 -2.51 3.08
CA LEU A 56 16.09 -1.74 1.83
C LEU A 56 17.37 -0.93 1.88
N SER A 57 18.12 -0.97 0.78
CA SER A 57 19.17 0.01 0.49
C SER A 57 18.59 1.41 0.24
N VAL A 58 19.46 2.43 0.29
CA VAL A 58 19.06 3.82 -0.01
C VAL A 58 18.56 3.92 -1.46
N GLU A 59 19.20 3.22 -2.38
CA GLU A 59 18.86 3.18 -3.79
C GLU A 59 17.49 2.54 -4.02
N GLU A 60 17.19 1.40 -3.39
CA GLU A 60 15.88 0.75 -3.48
C GLU A 60 14.76 1.63 -2.89
N LEU A 61 15.02 2.29 -1.76
CA LEU A 61 14.05 3.21 -1.17
C LEU A 61 13.76 4.39 -2.11
N GLU A 62 14.80 4.96 -2.73
CA GLU A 62 14.67 6.08 -3.67
C GLU A 62 13.90 5.65 -4.92
N GLU A 63 14.15 4.44 -5.44
CA GLU A 63 13.41 3.89 -6.58
C GLU A 63 11.93 3.68 -6.27
N LEU A 64 11.61 3.10 -5.11
CA LEU A 64 10.24 2.75 -4.73
C LEU A 64 9.41 3.96 -4.29
N THR A 65 10.02 4.94 -3.63
CA THR A 65 9.29 6.01 -2.93
C THR A 65 9.73 7.43 -3.33
N GLY A 66 10.84 7.57 -4.06
CA GLY A 66 11.46 8.86 -4.34
C GLY A 66 12.17 9.50 -3.14
N LEU A 67 12.37 8.75 -2.05
CA LEU A 67 13.00 9.20 -0.82
C LEU A 67 14.36 8.54 -0.63
N ARG A 68 15.38 9.30 -0.22
CA ARG A 68 16.68 8.72 0.20
C ARG A 68 16.72 8.34 1.67
N SER A 69 15.78 8.85 2.45
CA SER A 69 15.61 8.55 3.86
C SER A 69 14.19 8.90 4.28
N PRO A 70 13.60 8.17 5.25
CA PRO A 70 12.36 8.58 5.90
C PRO A 70 12.39 10.02 6.43
N ASP A 71 13.57 10.58 6.74
CA ASP A 71 13.76 11.96 7.19
C ASP A 71 13.38 13.02 6.14
N GLN A 72 13.35 12.63 4.86
CA GLN A 72 12.98 13.54 3.76
C GLN A 72 11.46 13.74 3.60
N LEU A 73 10.62 13.04 4.37
CA LEU A 73 9.17 13.23 4.34
C LEU A 73 8.79 14.67 4.69
N ARG A 74 8.09 15.32 3.75
CA ARG A 74 7.59 16.68 3.92
C ARG A 74 6.10 16.74 4.18
N THR A 75 5.31 15.92 3.48
CA THR A 75 3.85 15.99 3.52
C THR A 75 3.25 14.65 3.92
N SER A 76 2.07 14.70 4.55
CA SER A 76 1.36 13.48 4.91
C SER A 76 0.93 12.66 3.70
N GLU A 77 0.69 13.31 2.54
CA GLU A 77 0.37 12.62 1.28
C GLU A 77 1.56 11.83 0.76
N GLN A 78 2.77 12.44 0.77
CA GLN A 78 4.00 11.74 0.41
C GLN A 78 4.25 10.57 1.35
N ALA A 79 4.02 10.76 2.64
CA ALA A 79 4.16 9.70 3.63
C ALA A 79 3.15 8.56 3.40
N SER A 80 1.87 8.88 3.18
CA SER A 80 0.85 7.89 2.87
C SER A 80 1.18 7.09 1.60
N ALA A 81 1.63 7.75 0.53
CA ALA A 81 2.01 7.07 -0.70
C ALA A 81 3.19 6.10 -0.47
N ALA A 82 4.26 6.58 0.18
CA ALA A 82 5.43 5.75 0.49
C ALA A 82 5.07 4.57 1.40
N ILE A 83 4.27 4.81 2.46
CA ILE A 83 3.82 3.76 3.37
C ILE A 83 2.98 2.72 2.64
N THR A 84 2.03 3.14 1.80
CA THR A 84 1.19 2.22 1.02
C THR A 84 2.04 1.30 0.16
N GLU A 85 3.02 1.87 -0.55
CA GLU A 85 3.88 1.11 -1.44
C GLU A 85 4.80 0.13 -0.69
N LEU A 86 5.48 0.60 0.37
CA LEU A 86 6.35 -0.28 1.15
C LEU A 86 5.57 -1.36 1.89
N LYS A 87 4.36 -1.04 2.39
CA LYS A 87 3.50 -2.03 3.04
C LYS A 87 3.06 -3.12 2.05
N ARG A 88 2.72 -2.74 0.81
CA ARG A 88 2.37 -3.67 -0.26
C ARG A 88 3.53 -4.67 -0.51
N ILE A 89 4.74 -4.16 -0.72
CA ILE A 89 5.96 -4.98 -0.92
C ILE A 89 6.23 -5.87 0.29
N HIS A 90 6.08 -5.33 1.49
CA HIS A 90 6.31 -6.07 2.72
C HIS A 90 5.31 -7.22 2.90
N GLU A 91 4.04 -7.04 2.52
CA GLU A 91 3.06 -8.12 2.50
C GLU A 91 3.37 -9.17 1.41
N GLU A 92 3.86 -8.73 0.25
CA GLU A 92 4.28 -9.59 -0.87
C GLU A 92 5.55 -10.40 -0.62
N ARG A 93 6.36 -10.06 0.38
CA ARG A 93 7.52 -10.86 0.80
C ARG A 93 7.17 -11.88 1.89
N ARG A 94 6.00 -11.78 2.50
CA ARG A 94 5.57 -12.68 3.57
C ARG A 94 4.90 -13.93 3.00
N PRO A 95 4.93 -15.05 3.76
CA PRO A 95 4.10 -16.21 3.43
C PRO A 95 2.62 -15.82 3.39
N PRO A 96 1.77 -16.60 2.68
CA PRO A 96 0.35 -16.32 2.60
C PRO A 96 -0.28 -16.41 3.99
N SER A 97 -1.37 -15.68 4.21
CA SER A 97 -2.11 -15.80 5.48
C SER A 97 -2.68 -17.20 5.66
N ALA A 98 -2.97 -17.61 6.91
CA ALA A 98 -3.58 -18.91 7.18
C ALA A 98 -4.91 -19.09 6.43
N LYS A 99 -5.68 -18.01 6.26
CA LYS A 99 -6.92 -18.01 5.48
C LYS A 99 -6.67 -18.24 3.99
N GLN A 100 -5.66 -17.57 3.41
CA GLN A 100 -5.28 -17.79 2.01
C GLN A 100 -4.79 -19.22 1.78
N ARG A 101 -3.98 -19.78 2.69
CA ARG A 101 -3.53 -21.19 2.59
C ARG A 101 -4.70 -22.17 2.60
N ALA A 102 -5.59 -22.06 3.59
CA ALA A 102 -6.77 -22.92 3.67
C ALA A 102 -7.65 -22.82 2.42
N PHE A 103 -7.87 -21.60 1.93
CA PHE A 103 -8.68 -21.40 0.73
C PHE A 103 -8.02 -21.94 -0.55
N LEU A 104 -6.70 -21.82 -0.66
CA LEU A 104 -5.93 -22.43 -1.75
C LEU A 104 -6.04 -23.96 -1.70
N GLU A 105 -5.94 -24.58 -0.53
CA GLU A 105 -6.10 -26.03 -0.39
C GLU A 105 -7.47 -26.50 -0.90
N ASP A 106 -8.53 -25.79 -0.54
CA ASP A 106 -9.89 -26.07 -1.02
C ASP A 106 -10.01 -25.89 -2.54
N LEU A 107 -9.54 -24.77 -3.09
CA LEU A 107 -9.61 -24.49 -4.52
C LEU A 107 -8.78 -25.45 -5.38
N VAL A 108 -7.61 -25.86 -4.90
CA VAL A 108 -6.74 -26.84 -5.59
C VAL A 108 -7.42 -28.19 -5.64
N LYS A 109 -8.06 -28.59 -4.54
CA LYS A 109 -8.85 -29.83 -4.46
C LYS A 109 -10.07 -29.78 -5.38
N ASP A 110 -10.80 -28.67 -5.39
CA ASP A 110 -11.98 -28.49 -6.25
C ASP A 110 -11.62 -28.46 -7.74
N ALA A 111 -10.42 -27.99 -8.07
CA ALA A 111 -9.88 -28.01 -9.43
C ALA A 111 -9.29 -29.37 -9.85
N ASP A 112 -9.27 -30.37 -8.96
CA ASP A 112 -8.64 -31.69 -9.14
C ASP A 112 -7.17 -31.58 -9.61
N LEU A 113 -6.44 -30.60 -9.05
CA LEU A 113 -5.02 -30.38 -9.32
C LEU A 113 -4.17 -30.88 -8.15
N SER A 114 -2.96 -31.34 -8.45
CA SER A 114 -1.95 -31.49 -7.40
C SER A 114 -1.43 -30.12 -6.94
N ALA A 115 -0.98 -30.03 -5.69
CA ALA A 115 -0.36 -28.83 -5.14
C ALA A 115 0.77 -28.27 -6.02
N ARG A 116 1.54 -29.16 -6.66
CA ARG A 116 2.63 -28.78 -7.58
C ARG A 116 2.11 -28.26 -8.93
N GLU A 117 1.01 -28.78 -9.43
CA GLU A 117 0.38 -28.25 -10.65
C GLU A 117 -0.19 -26.86 -10.43
N ALA A 118 -0.87 -26.66 -9.30
CA ALA A 118 -1.39 -25.35 -8.93
C ALA A 118 -0.28 -24.31 -8.74
N ALA A 119 0.78 -24.64 -8.00
CA ALA A 119 1.93 -23.74 -7.80
C ALA A 119 2.56 -23.28 -9.13
N ARG A 120 2.66 -24.20 -10.11
CA ARG A 120 3.23 -23.89 -11.43
C ARG A 120 2.40 -22.88 -12.23
N LEU A 121 1.11 -22.72 -11.96
CA LEU A 121 0.26 -21.71 -12.64
C LEU A 121 0.76 -20.29 -12.37
N VAL A 122 1.41 -20.07 -11.23
CA VAL A 122 2.00 -18.78 -10.83
C VAL A 122 3.52 -18.80 -10.83
N GLY A 123 4.13 -19.81 -11.47
CA GLY A 123 5.59 -19.94 -11.60
C GLY A 123 6.33 -20.39 -10.34
N ALA A 124 5.63 -20.88 -9.31
CA ALA A 124 6.24 -21.41 -8.08
C ALA A 124 6.50 -22.93 -8.18
N ALA A 125 7.50 -23.43 -7.46
CA ALA A 125 7.80 -24.87 -7.44
C ALA A 125 6.88 -25.63 -6.47
N SER A 126 6.39 -24.97 -5.42
CA SER A 126 5.47 -25.53 -4.41
C SER A 126 4.53 -24.44 -3.85
N LEU A 127 3.49 -24.86 -3.12
CA LEU A 127 2.59 -23.92 -2.43
C LEU A 127 3.28 -23.18 -1.27
N ASP A 128 4.39 -23.72 -0.74
CA ASP A 128 5.16 -23.10 0.35
C ASP A 128 5.99 -21.90 -0.12
N GLU A 129 6.31 -21.83 -1.42
CA GLU A 129 6.99 -20.69 -2.04
C GLU A 129 6.03 -19.54 -2.39
N LEU A 130 4.73 -19.72 -2.15
CA LEU A 130 3.78 -18.66 -2.41
C LEU A 130 3.98 -17.49 -1.45
N THR A 131 3.62 -16.31 -1.91
CA THR A 131 3.67 -15.09 -1.13
C THR A 131 2.28 -14.51 -0.92
N GLY A 132 2.10 -13.88 0.24
CA GLY A 132 0.87 -13.24 0.67
C GLY A 132 0.70 -11.82 0.11
N GLY A 133 -0.26 -11.08 0.66
CA GLY A 133 -0.64 -9.76 0.16
C GLY A 133 -1.63 -9.82 -1.00
N SER A 134 -2.19 -8.67 -1.36
CA SER A 134 -3.20 -8.56 -2.43
C SER A 134 -2.64 -8.87 -3.82
N GLU A 135 -1.35 -8.60 -4.04
CA GLU A 135 -0.68 -8.84 -5.34
C GLU A 135 0.33 -10.01 -5.29
N GLY A 136 0.40 -10.71 -4.14
CA GLY A 136 1.25 -11.90 -3.98
C GLY A 136 0.86 -13.06 -4.89
N THR A 137 1.75 -14.05 -4.99
CA THR A 137 1.48 -15.25 -5.83
C THR A 137 0.31 -16.08 -5.31
N ALA A 138 0.01 -16.04 -4.00
CA ALA A 138 -1.17 -16.71 -3.46
C ALA A 138 -2.49 -16.11 -3.94
N SER A 139 -2.62 -14.78 -3.92
CA SER A 139 -3.84 -14.11 -4.42
C SER A 139 -4.03 -14.34 -5.91
N ARG A 140 -2.96 -14.22 -6.71
CA ARG A 140 -3.01 -14.55 -8.15
C ARG A 140 -3.42 -15.98 -8.43
N LEU A 141 -2.95 -16.95 -7.63
CA LEU A 141 -3.36 -18.34 -7.78
C LEU A 141 -4.83 -18.55 -7.42
N ILE A 142 -5.33 -17.88 -6.37
CA ILE A 142 -6.75 -17.91 -5.99
C ILE A 142 -7.61 -17.42 -7.17
N ASP A 143 -7.27 -16.29 -7.77
CA ASP A 143 -8.02 -15.71 -8.89
C ASP A 143 -8.07 -16.68 -10.09
N LEU A 144 -6.91 -17.24 -10.48
CA LEU A 144 -6.82 -18.21 -11.58
C LEU A 144 -7.67 -19.48 -11.33
N LEU A 145 -7.68 -19.98 -10.09
CA LEU A 145 -8.46 -21.16 -9.72
C LEU A 145 -9.97 -20.86 -9.70
N GLN A 146 -10.36 -19.67 -9.24
CA GLN A 146 -11.76 -19.22 -9.29
C GLN A 146 -12.25 -19.06 -10.73
N GLU A 147 -11.50 -18.37 -11.59
CA GLU A 147 -11.83 -18.24 -13.01
C GLU A 147 -11.97 -19.61 -13.69
N ARG A 148 -11.12 -20.57 -13.31
CA ARG A 148 -11.20 -21.96 -13.81
C ARG A 148 -12.47 -22.66 -13.34
N ALA A 149 -12.86 -22.49 -12.07
CA ALA A 149 -14.09 -23.05 -11.52
C ALA A 149 -15.35 -22.44 -12.17
N GLU A 150 -15.32 -21.14 -12.44
CA GLU A 150 -16.40 -20.42 -13.14
C GLU A 150 -16.53 -20.86 -14.59
N THR A 151 -15.42 -20.99 -15.32
CA THR A 151 -15.44 -21.47 -16.72
C THR A 151 -15.84 -22.94 -16.84
N ALA A 152 -15.48 -23.79 -15.86
CA ALA A 152 -15.91 -25.18 -15.81
C ALA A 152 -17.43 -25.33 -15.53
N THR A 153 -18.04 -24.40 -14.81
CA THR A 153 -19.47 -24.41 -14.48
C THR A 153 -20.35 -23.56 -15.42
N GLY A 154 -19.75 -22.60 -16.13
CA GLY A 154 -20.39 -21.71 -17.10
C GLY A 154 -20.85 -22.38 -18.40
N GLY A 155 -20.34 -23.59 -18.72
CA GLY A 155 -20.81 -24.38 -19.86
C GLY A 155 -22.21 -25.02 -19.71
N LYS A 156 -22.93 -24.77 -18.61
CA LYS A 156 -24.24 -25.41 -18.32
C LYS A 156 -25.41 -24.44 -18.17
N ARG A 157 -25.30 -23.20 -18.68
CA ARG A 157 -26.40 -22.21 -18.65
C ARG A 157 -26.69 -21.59 -20.03
N GLU A 158 -26.83 -22.42 -21.07
CA GLU A 158 -27.64 -22.08 -22.24
C GLU A 158 -28.45 -23.32 -22.62
N GLY A 159 -29.77 -23.22 -22.46
CA GLY A 159 -30.76 -24.28 -22.69
C GLY A 159 -32.11 -23.85 -22.15
#